data_AF-A0A7U7G6J6-F1
#
_entry.id   AF-A0A7U7G6J6-F1
#
_cell.length_a   1.000
_cell.length_b   1.000
_cell.length_c   1.000
_cell.angle_alpha   90.00
_cell.angle_beta   90.00
_cell.angle_gamma   90.00
#
_symmetry.space_group_name_H-M   'P 1'
#
loop_
_entity.id
_entity.type
_entity.pdbx_description
1 polymer ?
#
loop_
_entity_poly.entity_id
_entity_poly.type
_entity_poly.pdbx_seq_one_letter_code
_entity_poly.pdbx_strand_id
1 'polypeptide(L)'
;MIIRCGLKCDTCGTVIAVRIGMGQGVEQDHTINCIECNEPISFGMKVNYTEISTDVFAIDGCSIVETPPFGASPVINVDANFVIPGDMVNKDIMFHRIIQTQRMMEAAEKFGPLAVRQFDIHAPRHPIADYLSEWKQVKKAVSLSCNGKEKLADKKVKSGSDEYYANDPLDGPTDWFFRFTLKFLGQKYNSFFHRITNEISSITNAHNCRTLIDHYATTMVKMRFQRYREIYTDFFSKYSQFSQVLFQAALGLPPSDDMVATSVQFDIVKSFYGDAFEVFAGSVDFLAMLNNVKSGREYDQFSTIDLGKYLKLDNASKFNPFSGNAVFIGLCEERDNQIRNASHHKGIQIDAGGLTLRYRSGKGGSGDEQEMTYSSYLYRSVCIFFQICVLAATELVFCGAHKIDLPFD
;
A
#
# COMPACT_ATOMS: atom_id res chain seq x y z
N MET A 1 16.66 -5.62 14.75
CA MET A 1 17.15 -6.96 15.13
C MET A 1 17.29 -7.79 13.87
N ILE A 2 18.27 -8.69 13.81
CA ILE A 2 18.44 -9.66 12.71
C ILE A 2 18.38 -11.05 13.31
N ILE A 3 17.51 -11.90 12.78
CA ILE A 3 17.38 -13.31 13.16
C ILE A 3 18.12 -14.16 12.12
N ARG A 4 18.99 -15.07 12.56
CA ARG A 4 19.68 -16.01 11.67
C ARG A 4 19.00 -17.38 11.77
N CYS A 5 18.71 -17.99 10.63
CA CYS A 5 18.08 -19.30 10.53
C CYS A 5 18.71 -20.13 9.41
N GLY A 6 18.76 -21.45 9.57
CA GLY A 6 19.12 -22.38 8.50
C GLY A 6 17.88 -22.84 7.74
N LEU A 7 17.90 -22.70 6.41
CA LEU A 7 16.89 -23.25 5.51
C LEU A 7 17.54 -24.30 4.61
N LYS A 8 16.86 -25.42 4.39
CA LYS A 8 17.23 -26.40 3.37
C LYS A 8 16.20 -26.36 2.25
N CYS A 9 16.65 -26.18 1.02
CA CYS A 9 15.78 -26.30 -0.15
C CYS A 9 15.31 -27.75 -0.29
N ASP A 10 14.00 -27.96 -0.42
CA ASP A 10 13.45 -29.31 -0.53
C ASP A 10 13.69 -29.92 -1.93
N THR A 11 13.93 -29.09 -2.95
CA THR A 11 14.19 -29.54 -4.32
C THR A 11 15.63 -30.03 -4.52
N CYS A 12 16.64 -29.23 -4.16
CA CYS A 12 18.05 -29.55 -4.42
C CYS A 12 18.87 -29.91 -3.18
N GLY A 13 18.30 -29.77 -1.97
CA GLY A 13 18.98 -30.08 -0.71
C GLY A 13 19.99 -29.03 -0.24
N THR A 14 20.22 -27.96 -0.99
CA THR A 14 21.13 -26.87 -0.61
C THR A 14 20.70 -26.22 0.70
N VAL A 15 21.65 -26.08 1.63
CA VAL A 15 21.45 -25.39 2.90
C VAL A 15 21.90 -23.94 2.77
N ILE A 16 21.03 -23.02 3.19
CA ILE A 16 21.20 -21.57 3.10
C ILE A 16 21.07 -20.99 4.51
N ALA A 17 22.01 -20.11 4.88
CA ALA A 17 21.88 -19.31 6.08
C ALA A 17 21.11 -18.03 5.76
N VAL A 18 19.85 -17.95 6.18
CA VAL A 18 19.04 -16.74 5.99
C VAL A 18 19.21 -15.80 7.17
N ARG A 19 19.37 -14.51 6.88
CA ARG A 19 19.42 -13.42 7.86
C ARG A 19 18.19 -12.53 7.67
N ILE A 20 17.23 -12.65 8.59
CA ILE A 20 15.93 -11.97 8.53
C ILE A 20 16.00 -10.67 9.33
N GLY A 21 15.91 -9.53 8.65
CA GLY A 21 15.66 -8.25 9.30
C GLY A 21 14.24 -8.20 9.84
N MET A 22 14.09 -8.14 11.17
CA MET A 22 12.78 -8.14 11.82
C MET A 22 12.03 -6.83 11.59
N GLY A 23 10.98 -6.87 10.78
CA GLY A 23 10.03 -5.78 10.55
C GLY A 23 9.09 -5.50 11.73
N GLN A 24 8.07 -4.67 11.48
CA GLN A 24 7.10 -4.20 12.47
C GLN A 24 5.88 -5.13 12.63
N GLY A 25 5.65 -6.09 11.74
CA GLY A 25 4.52 -7.02 11.83
C GLY A 25 4.75 -8.13 12.86
N VAL A 26 3.66 -8.68 13.41
CA VAL A 26 3.70 -9.91 14.24
C VAL A 26 3.93 -11.17 13.42
N GLU A 27 3.69 -11.12 12.12
CA GLU A 27 3.92 -12.20 11.15
C GLU A 27 4.50 -11.59 9.87
N GLN A 28 5.57 -12.21 9.35
CA GLN A 28 6.37 -11.68 8.26
C GLN A 28 6.76 -12.82 7.33
N ASP A 29 6.25 -12.80 6.11
CA ASP A 29 6.50 -13.84 5.12
C ASP A 29 7.55 -13.38 4.10
N HIS A 30 8.38 -14.33 3.67
CA HIS A 30 9.46 -14.13 2.73
C HIS A 30 9.46 -15.23 1.68
N THR A 31 9.83 -14.86 0.46
CA THR A 31 10.05 -15.83 -0.62
C THR A 31 11.31 -15.45 -1.37
N ILE A 32 12.25 -16.37 -1.47
CA ILE A 32 13.51 -16.17 -2.18
C ILE A 32 13.71 -17.27 -3.20
N ASN A 33 14.51 -17.04 -4.22
CA ASN A 33 14.92 -18.09 -5.13
C ASN A 33 16.11 -18.85 -4.52
N CYS A 34 16.08 -20.18 -4.57
CA CYS A 34 17.21 -20.99 -4.14
C CYS A 34 18.44 -20.65 -5.00
N ILE A 35 19.56 -20.35 -4.35
CA ILE A 35 20.82 -19.98 -5.03
C ILE A 35 21.40 -21.03 -5.97
N GLU A 36 20.99 -22.30 -5.80
CA GLU A 36 21.50 -23.41 -6.60
C GLU A 36 20.54 -23.74 -7.76
N CYS A 37 19.28 -24.04 -7.45
CA CYS A 37 18.31 -24.51 -8.44
C CYS A 37 17.31 -23.45 -8.91
N ASN A 38 17.36 -22.22 -8.37
CA ASN A 38 16.45 -21.11 -8.67
C ASN A 38 14.96 -21.34 -8.36
N GLU A 39 14.59 -22.50 -7.81
CA GLU A 39 13.21 -22.74 -7.35
C GLU A 39 12.87 -21.80 -6.19
N PRO A 40 11.63 -21.25 -6.15
CA PRO A 40 11.18 -20.40 -5.07
C PRO A 40 11.05 -21.20 -3.78
N ILE A 41 11.52 -20.63 -2.68
CA ILE A 41 11.32 -21.14 -1.32
C ILE A 41 10.71 -20.06 -0.45
N SER A 42 9.68 -20.42 0.30
CA SER A 42 8.92 -19.51 1.16
C SER A 42 9.00 -19.93 2.61
N PHE A 43 9.19 -18.95 3.49
CA PHE A 43 9.30 -19.12 4.93
C PHE A 43 8.77 -17.86 5.61
N GLY A 44 8.47 -17.96 6.90
CA GLY A 44 7.96 -16.83 7.67
C GLY A 44 8.57 -16.74 9.05
N MET A 45 8.31 -15.61 9.71
CA MET A 45 8.71 -15.35 11.08
C MET A 45 7.53 -14.77 11.86
N LYS A 46 7.26 -15.35 13.02
CA LYS A 46 6.34 -14.79 14.03
C LYS A 46 7.14 -14.04 15.09
N VAL A 47 6.61 -12.90 15.52
CA VAL A 47 7.18 -12.06 16.57
C VAL A 47 6.18 -11.92 17.70
N ASN A 48 6.53 -12.42 18.88
CA ASN A 48 5.77 -12.19 20.10
C ASN A 48 6.39 -11.00 20.83
N TYR A 49 5.77 -9.82 20.71
CA TYR A 49 6.25 -8.60 21.36
C TYR A 49 6.07 -8.61 22.88
N THR A 50 5.14 -9.42 23.40
CA THR A 50 4.91 -9.58 24.83
C THR A 50 6.03 -10.37 25.48
N GLU A 51 6.36 -11.53 24.90
CA GLU A 51 7.42 -12.43 25.40
C GLU A 51 8.82 -12.07 24.88
N ILE A 52 8.92 -11.13 23.93
CA ILE A 52 10.16 -10.79 23.22
C ILE A 52 10.80 -12.04 22.62
N SER A 53 10.01 -12.80 21.86
CA SER A 53 10.45 -14.04 21.21
C SER A 53 10.12 -14.04 19.73
N THR A 54 10.87 -14.84 18.97
CA THR A 54 10.68 -15.02 17.53
C THR A 54 10.71 -16.49 17.18
N ASP A 55 9.85 -16.90 16.26
CA ASP A 55 9.80 -18.26 15.73
C ASP A 55 9.82 -18.22 14.21
N VAL A 56 10.72 -18.98 13.59
CA VAL A 56 10.88 -19.05 12.13
C VAL A 56 10.30 -20.38 11.66
N PHE A 57 9.42 -20.32 10.66
CA PHE A 57 8.70 -21.48 10.15
C PHE A 57 8.79 -21.56 8.63
N ALA A 58 8.76 -22.79 8.11
CA ALA A 58 8.68 -23.03 6.68
C ALA A 58 7.25 -22.82 6.18
N ILE A 59 7.10 -22.28 4.96
CA ILE A 59 5.81 -22.12 4.27
C ILE A 59 5.74 -23.07 3.09
N ASP A 60 6.71 -23.02 2.18
CA ASP A 60 6.73 -23.83 0.96
C ASP A 60 8.16 -24.00 0.40
N GLY A 61 8.43 -25.14 -0.24
CA GLY A 61 9.71 -25.42 -0.93
C GLY A 61 10.97 -25.50 -0.04
N CYS A 62 10.85 -25.42 1.28
CA CYS A 62 11.97 -25.54 2.20
C CYS A 62 11.61 -26.13 3.56
N SER A 63 12.65 -26.58 4.26
CA SER A 63 12.60 -27.07 5.63
C SER A 63 13.52 -26.25 6.56
N ILE A 64 13.10 -25.99 7.79
CA ILE A 64 13.96 -25.39 8.83
C ILE A 64 14.98 -26.42 9.29
N VAL A 65 16.26 -26.04 9.35
CA VAL A 65 17.37 -26.87 9.82
C VAL A 65 18.21 -26.16 10.87
N GLU A 66 19.15 -26.88 11.50
CA GLU A 66 20.11 -26.27 12.40
C GLU A 66 20.83 -25.11 11.72
N THR A 67 20.97 -23.99 12.44
CA THR A 67 21.55 -22.78 11.87
C THR A 67 23.02 -23.01 11.53
N PRO A 68 23.42 -22.87 10.26
CA PRO A 68 24.81 -23.11 9.88
C PRO A 68 25.76 -22.15 10.60
N PRO A 69 26.96 -22.63 11.01
CA PRO A 69 28.01 -21.76 11.51
C PRO A 69 28.33 -20.63 10.52
N PHE A 70 28.90 -19.55 11.04
CA PHE A 70 29.33 -18.42 10.24
C PHE A 70 30.28 -18.88 9.11
N GLY A 71 30.00 -18.48 7.87
CA GLY A 71 30.78 -18.87 6.68
C GLY A 71 30.64 -20.32 6.23
N ALA A 72 29.85 -21.17 6.89
CA ALA A 72 29.69 -22.59 6.53
C ALA A 72 28.66 -22.84 5.42
N SER A 73 27.83 -21.85 5.10
CA SER A 73 26.82 -21.94 4.05
C SER A 73 26.65 -20.58 3.37
N PRO A 74 26.17 -20.56 2.12
CA PRO A 74 25.78 -19.32 1.47
C PRO A 74 24.74 -18.55 2.29
N VAL A 75 24.83 -17.23 2.23
CA VAL A 75 23.99 -16.33 3.04
C VAL A 75 23.06 -15.55 2.15
N ILE A 76 21.81 -15.38 2.59
CA ILE A 76 20.86 -14.46 1.97
C ILE A 76 20.26 -13.59 3.07
N ASN A 77 20.38 -12.27 2.90
CA ASN A 77 19.69 -11.31 3.75
C ASN A 77 18.31 -11.04 3.18
N VAL A 78 17.30 -11.07 4.05
CA VAL A 78 15.93 -10.67 3.71
C VAL A 78 15.43 -9.65 4.70
N ASP A 79 14.45 -8.85 4.29
CA ASP A 79 13.85 -7.85 5.15
C ASP A 79 12.37 -7.63 4.83
N ALA A 80 11.53 -7.55 5.86
CA ALA A 80 10.10 -7.40 5.67
C ALA A 80 9.68 -5.97 5.32
N ASN A 81 10.48 -4.96 5.67
CA ASN A 81 10.09 -3.56 5.56
C ASN A 81 11.05 -2.67 4.77
N PHE A 82 12.18 -3.21 4.35
CA PHE A 82 13.21 -2.46 3.64
C PHE A 82 13.74 -3.25 2.44
N VAL A 83 14.13 -2.53 1.40
CA VAL A 83 15.00 -3.06 0.34
C VAL A 83 16.43 -3.18 0.85
N ILE A 84 17.25 -4.01 0.20
CA ILE A 84 18.65 -4.25 0.59
C ILE A 84 19.57 -3.80 -0.55
N PRO A 85 20.65 -3.05 -0.30
CA PRO A 85 21.65 -2.77 -1.33
C PRO A 85 22.17 -4.07 -1.95
N GLY A 86 22.28 -4.12 -3.28
CA GLY A 86 22.60 -5.35 -4.03
C GLY A 86 23.91 -6.00 -3.59
N ASP A 87 24.92 -5.19 -3.25
CA ASP A 87 26.21 -5.67 -2.76
C ASP A 87 26.14 -6.25 -1.32
N MET A 88 25.02 -6.09 -0.62
CA MET A 88 24.79 -6.57 0.75
C MET A 88 23.90 -7.80 0.82
N VAL A 89 23.20 -8.18 -0.25
CA VAL A 89 22.23 -9.30 -0.24
C VAL A 89 22.88 -10.59 0.28
N ASN A 90 24.12 -10.88 -0.11
CA ASN A 90 24.80 -12.12 0.25
C ASN A 90 25.91 -11.95 1.33
N LYS A 91 25.92 -10.84 2.08
CA LYS A 91 26.95 -10.57 3.10
C LYS A 91 26.51 -11.00 4.51
N ASP A 92 27.38 -11.71 5.23
CA ASP A 92 27.06 -12.32 6.54
C ASP A 92 27.12 -11.33 7.73
N ILE A 93 27.84 -10.22 7.63
CA ILE A 93 27.94 -9.21 8.72
C ILE A 93 27.47 -7.85 8.21
N MET A 94 26.16 -7.67 8.05
CA MET A 94 25.58 -6.39 7.61
C MET A 94 24.31 -6.02 8.38
N PHE A 95 24.08 -4.70 8.51
CA PHE A 95 22.86 -4.06 9.01
C PHE A 95 22.41 -2.98 8.03
N HIS A 96 21.78 -3.39 6.92
CA HIS A 96 21.42 -2.51 5.80
C HIS A 96 20.44 -1.38 6.18
N ARG A 97 19.67 -1.54 7.26
CA ARG A 97 18.64 -0.59 7.70
C ARG A 97 19.17 0.74 8.21
N ILE A 98 20.39 0.78 8.77
CA ILE A 98 20.87 1.99 9.49
C ILE A 98 20.86 3.20 8.56
N ILE A 99 21.43 3.04 7.36
CA ILE A 99 21.52 4.12 6.36
C ILE A 99 20.12 4.54 5.86
N GLN A 100 19.25 3.57 5.61
CA GLN A 100 17.88 3.85 5.15
C GLN A 100 17.04 4.54 6.22
N THR A 101 17.17 4.11 7.48
CA THR A 101 16.47 4.71 8.61
C THR A 101 16.90 6.16 8.79
N GLN A 102 18.20 6.45 8.69
CA GLN A 102 18.69 7.83 8.75
C GLN A 102 18.08 8.70 7.64
N ARG A 103 18.14 8.25 6.38
CA ARG A 103 17.52 8.97 5.24
C ARG A 103 16.03 9.19 5.43
N MET A 104 15.33 8.20 5.98
CA MET A 104 13.90 8.31 6.26
C MET A 104 13.60 9.29 7.40
N MET A 105 14.43 9.34 8.44
CA MET A 105 14.31 10.36 9.49
C MET A 105 14.51 11.76 8.92
N GLU A 106 15.57 11.98 8.14
CA GLU A 106 15.84 13.26 7.46
C GLU A 106 14.68 13.69 6.52
N ALA A 107 14.07 12.73 5.83
CA ALA A 107 12.91 13.01 4.99
C ALA A 107 11.64 13.30 5.79
N ALA A 108 11.42 12.59 6.90
CA ALA A 108 10.27 12.77 7.77
C ALA A 108 10.30 14.14 8.48
N GLU A 109 11.49 14.63 8.86
CA GLU A 109 11.67 15.97 9.45
C GLU A 109 11.19 17.11 8.53
N LYS A 110 11.18 16.90 7.21
CA LYS A 110 10.65 17.89 6.24
C LYS A 110 9.14 18.10 6.37
N PHE A 111 8.42 17.16 6.98
CA PHE A 111 6.97 17.26 7.23
C PHE A 111 6.64 17.83 8.62
N GLY A 112 7.66 18.07 9.46
CA GLY A 112 7.51 18.58 10.81
C GLY A 112 8.39 17.82 11.81
N PRO A 113 8.45 18.28 13.07
CA PRO A 113 9.23 17.61 14.09
C PRO A 113 8.72 16.18 14.31
N LEU A 114 9.65 15.23 14.41
CA LEU A 114 9.33 13.86 14.78
C LEU A 114 8.73 13.85 16.18
N ALA A 115 7.56 13.22 16.33
CA ALA A 115 6.93 13.07 17.63
C ALA A 115 7.82 12.21 18.54
N VAL A 116 8.43 12.83 19.55
CA VAL A 116 9.13 12.11 20.61
C VAL A 116 8.09 11.59 21.58
N ARG A 117 7.63 10.34 21.40
CA ARG A 117 6.86 9.69 22.45
C ARG A 117 7.80 9.40 23.61
N GLN A 118 7.39 9.77 24.83
CA GLN A 118 8.05 9.26 26.02
C GLN A 118 7.99 7.73 25.99
N PHE A 119 9.15 7.10 26.19
CA PHE A 119 9.23 5.66 26.27
C PHE A 119 8.52 5.19 27.54
N ASP A 120 7.37 4.55 27.37
CA ASP A 120 6.62 3.94 28.45
C ASP A 120 6.92 2.43 28.46
N ILE A 121 7.61 1.98 29.50
CA ILE A 121 7.97 0.57 29.72
C ILE A 121 6.76 -0.34 29.94
N HIS A 122 5.60 0.25 30.30
CA HIS A 122 4.35 -0.45 30.60
C HIS A 122 3.33 -0.35 29.47
N ALA A 123 3.60 0.43 28.43
CA ALA A 123 2.71 0.52 27.27
C ALA A 123 2.59 -0.86 26.59
N PRO A 124 1.39 -1.24 26.11
CA PRO A 124 1.21 -2.44 25.31
C PRO A 124 2.21 -2.45 24.16
N ARG A 125 3.00 -3.52 24.06
CA ARG A 125 4.08 -3.63 23.05
C ARG A 125 3.55 -3.99 21.66
N HIS A 126 2.29 -3.71 21.37
CA HIS A 126 1.78 -3.91 20.02
C HIS A 126 2.44 -2.90 19.08
N PRO A 127 3.11 -3.37 18.02
CA PRO A 127 3.75 -2.49 17.05
C PRO A 127 2.69 -1.60 16.39
N ILE A 128 2.95 -0.28 16.42
CA ILE A 128 2.04 0.70 15.81
C ILE A 128 1.85 0.42 14.32
N ALA A 129 2.85 -0.14 13.64
CA ALA A 129 2.85 -0.37 12.20
C ALA A 129 2.55 -1.83 11.77
N ASP A 130 1.83 -2.62 12.58
CA ASP A 130 1.32 -3.94 12.16
C ASP A 130 0.02 -3.81 11.36
N TYR A 131 0.14 -3.22 10.18
CA TYR A 131 -0.98 -2.87 9.31
C TYR A 131 -1.72 -4.09 8.78
N LEU A 132 -1.04 -5.22 8.53
CA LEU A 132 -1.68 -6.41 7.99
C LEU A 132 -2.61 -7.06 9.01
N SER A 133 -2.19 -7.18 10.27
CA SER A 133 -3.03 -7.72 11.33
C SER A 133 -4.26 -6.86 11.58
N GLU A 134 -4.06 -5.54 11.69
CA GLU A 134 -5.18 -4.60 11.88
C GLU A 134 -6.15 -4.65 10.68
N TRP A 135 -5.63 -4.66 9.45
CA TRP A 135 -6.45 -4.75 8.25
C TRP A 135 -7.34 -6.01 8.23
N LYS A 136 -6.80 -7.17 8.65
CA LYS A 136 -7.61 -8.40 8.76
C LYS A 136 -8.84 -8.18 9.65
N GLN A 137 -8.71 -7.38 10.71
CA GLN A 137 -9.81 -7.03 11.60
C GLN A 137 -10.76 -5.98 11.00
N VAL A 138 -10.23 -4.91 10.41
CA VAL A 138 -11.00 -3.86 9.71
C VAL A 138 -11.86 -4.50 8.61
N LYS A 139 -11.24 -5.28 7.73
CA LYS A 139 -11.91 -6.00 6.63
C LYS A 139 -13.05 -6.86 7.15
N LYS A 140 -12.86 -7.54 8.29
CA LYS A 140 -13.88 -8.38 8.90
C LYS A 140 -15.03 -7.56 9.46
N ALA A 141 -14.76 -6.48 10.18
CA ALA A 141 -15.79 -5.58 10.73
C ALA A 141 -16.64 -4.98 9.61
N VAL A 142 -16.00 -4.39 8.61
CA VAL A 142 -16.65 -3.82 7.42
C VAL A 142 -17.47 -4.88 6.68
N SER A 143 -16.90 -6.07 6.44
CA SER A 143 -17.63 -7.15 5.75
C SER A 143 -18.85 -7.63 6.53
N LEU A 144 -18.80 -7.67 7.86
CA LEU A 144 -19.95 -8.06 8.68
C LEU A 144 -21.06 -7.01 8.60
N SER A 145 -20.69 -5.73 8.66
CA SER A 145 -21.64 -4.63 8.56
C SER A 145 -22.35 -4.62 7.20
N CYS A 146 -21.60 -4.68 6.09
CA CYS A 146 -22.17 -4.76 4.74
C CYS A 146 -23.09 -5.97 4.50
N ASN A 147 -22.98 -7.02 5.33
CA ASN A 147 -23.80 -8.23 5.26
C ASN A 147 -24.99 -8.21 6.25
N GLY A 148 -25.30 -7.06 6.85
CA GLY A 148 -26.38 -6.90 7.83
C GLY A 148 -26.14 -7.67 9.14
N LYS A 149 -24.88 -7.88 9.52
CA LYS A 149 -24.49 -8.57 10.76
C LYS A 149 -23.96 -7.59 11.80
N GLU A 150 -24.71 -6.51 12.04
CA GLU A 150 -24.37 -5.38 12.93
C GLU A 150 -23.80 -5.82 14.29
N LYS A 151 -24.50 -6.67 15.05
CA LYS A 151 -24.01 -7.16 16.35
C LYS A 151 -22.62 -7.81 16.30
N LEU A 152 -22.30 -8.51 15.21
CA LEU A 152 -20.98 -9.12 15.02
C LEU A 152 -19.94 -8.07 14.60
N ALA A 153 -20.34 -7.08 13.79
CA ALA A 153 -19.51 -5.94 13.45
C ALA A 153 -19.16 -5.12 14.71
N ASP A 154 -20.14 -4.79 15.55
CA ASP A 154 -19.94 -4.04 16.81
C ASP A 154 -19.01 -4.75 17.77
N LYS A 155 -19.20 -6.07 17.93
CA LYS A 155 -18.28 -6.90 18.72
C LYS A 155 -16.85 -6.80 18.18
N LYS A 156 -16.70 -6.71 16.85
CA LYS A 156 -15.40 -6.62 16.23
C LYS A 156 -14.78 -5.24 16.37
N VAL A 157 -15.56 -4.18 16.20
CA VAL A 157 -15.17 -2.78 16.45
C VAL A 157 -14.72 -2.62 17.89
N LYS A 158 -15.48 -3.13 18.87
CA LYS A 158 -15.09 -3.09 20.29
C LYS A 158 -13.74 -3.78 20.55
N SER A 159 -13.54 -4.97 20.01
CA SER A 159 -12.25 -5.68 20.09
C SER A 159 -11.13 -4.86 19.45
N GLY A 160 -11.39 -4.16 18.35
CA GLY A 160 -10.45 -3.25 17.71
C GLY A 160 -10.14 -2.02 18.55
N SER A 161 -11.14 -1.44 19.22
CA SER A 161 -10.96 -0.34 20.17
C SER A 161 -10.02 -0.75 21.30
N ASP A 162 -10.27 -1.89 21.93
CA ASP A 162 -9.46 -2.38 23.04
C ASP A 162 -8.00 -2.67 22.61
N GLU A 163 -7.80 -3.18 21.40
CA GLU A 163 -6.48 -3.60 20.89
C GLU A 163 -5.66 -2.45 20.28
N TYR A 164 -6.28 -1.57 19.49
CA TYR A 164 -5.57 -0.57 18.66
C TYR A 164 -5.89 0.89 19.04
N TYR A 165 -7.05 1.17 19.65
CA TYR A 165 -7.56 2.53 19.88
C TYR A 165 -8.06 2.74 21.33
N ALA A 166 -7.38 2.15 22.32
CA ALA A 166 -7.89 2.09 23.70
C ALA A 166 -8.17 3.45 24.34
N ASN A 167 -7.41 4.48 23.96
CA ASN A 167 -7.56 5.85 24.48
C ASN A 167 -8.65 6.66 23.77
N ASP A 168 -9.08 6.22 22.59
CA ASP A 168 -10.06 6.92 21.74
C ASP A 168 -10.87 5.87 20.96
N PRO A 169 -11.84 5.20 21.62
CA PRO A 169 -12.56 4.08 21.04
C PRO A 169 -13.20 4.38 19.68
N LEU A 170 -13.32 3.34 18.86
CA LEU A 170 -13.93 3.40 17.55
C LEU A 170 -15.46 3.49 17.64
N ASP A 171 -16.06 4.34 16.81
CA ASP A 171 -17.51 4.56 16.76
C ASP A 171 -18.24 3.53 15.88
N GLY A 172 -17.54 2.93 14.91
CA GLY A 172 -18.13 1.97 13.97
C GLY A 172 -17.15 1.46 12.92
N PRO A 173 -17.61 0.58 12.01
CA PRO A 173 -16.80 0.07 10.90
C PRO A 173 -16.26 1.18 9.98
N THR A 174 -17.05 2.20 9.69
CA THR A 174 -16.61 3.34 8.86
C THR A 174 -15.51 4.15 9.54
N ASP A 175 -15.68 4.47 10.82
CA ASP A 175 -14.66 5.16 11.62
C ASP A 175 -13.36 4.36 11.67
N TRP A 176 -13.43 3.05 11.89
CA TRP A 176 -12.24 2.20 11.90
C TRP A 176 -11.53 2.18 10.56
N PHE A 177 -12.26 2.02 9.44
CA PHE A 177 -11.67 2.07 8.11
C PHE A 177 -10.99 3.41 7.84
N PHE A 178 -11.60 4.52 8.26
CA PHE A 178 -11.04 5.87 8.14
C PHE A 178 -9.75 6.04 8.95
N ARG A 179 -9.77 5.74 10.26
CA ARG A 179 -8.60 5.89 11.13
C ARG A 179 -7.45 4.98 10.72
N PHE A 180 -7.76 3.73 10.33
CA PHE A 180 -6.79 2.81 9.74
C PHE A 180 -6.14 3.40 8.50
N THR A 181 -6.95 3.96 7.58
CA THR A 181 -6.46 4.57 6.35
C THR A 181 -5.50 5.73 6.65
N LEU A 182 -5.89 6.67 7.53
CA LEU A 182 -5.02 7.80 7.91
C LEU A 182 -3.71 7.36 8.57
N LYS A 183 -3.79 6.35 9.44
CA LYS A 183 -2.62 5.74 10.08
C LYS A 183 -1.67 5.08 9.06
N PHE A 184 -2.21 4.57 7.94
CA PHE A 184 -1.47 3.91 6.88
C PHE A 184 -0.79 4.89 5.90
N LEU A 185 -1.41 6.04 5.58
CA LEU A 185 -0.93 7.01 4.58
C LEU A 185 0.50 7.57 4.80
N GLY A 186 1.01 7.52 6.03
CA GLY A 186 2.28 8.14 6.40
C GLY A 186 2.30 9.66 6.15
N GLN A 187 3.46 10.30 6.26
CA GLN A 187 3.54 11.77 6.31
C GLN A 187 3.23 12.43 4.96
N LYS A 188 3.81 11.93 3.86
CA LYS A 188 3.61 12.52 2.52
C LYS A 188 2.14 12.53 2.14
N TYR A 189 1.47 11.38 2.23
CA TYR A 189 0.09 11.27 1.76
C TYR A 189 -0.93 11.81 2.77
N ASN A 190 -0.62 11.86 4.08
CA ASN A 190 -1.44 12.66 5.00
C ASN A 190 -1.41 14.15 4.64
N SER A 191 -0.26 14.69 4.19
CA SER A 191 -0.21 16.07 3.70
C SER A 191 -1.10 16.29 2.47
N PHE A 192 -1.17 15.31 1.54
CA PHE A 192 -2.11 15.35 0.42
C PHE A 192 -3.57 15.26 0.88
N PHE A 193 -3.89 14.35 1.80
CA PHE A 193 -5.23 14.24 2.38
C PHE A 193 -5.72 15.57 2.95
N HIS A 194 -4.90 16.26 3.76
CA HIS A 194 -5.26 17.58 4.27
C HIS A 194 -5.45 18.63 3.16
N ARG A 195 -4.55 18.68 2.17
CA ARG A 195 -4.66 19.63 1.06
C ARG A 195 -5.93 19.42 0.24
N ILE A 196 -6.22 18.17 -0.13
CA ILE A 196 -7.40 17.81 -0.91
C ILE A 196 -8.67 18.10 -0.11
N THR A 197 -8.71 17.70 1.16
CA THR A 197 -9.88 17.94 2.01
C THR A 197 -10.16 19.44 2.16
N ASN A 198 -9.12 20.26 2.40
CA ASN A 198 -9.26 21.72 2.46
C ASN A 198 -9.74 22.33 1.14
N GLU A 199 -9.24 21.84 0.00
CA GLU A 199 -9.66 22.27 -1.33
C GLU A 199 -11.15 21.93 -1.58
N ILE A 200 -11.59 20.72 -1.22
CA ILE A 200 -13.01 20.33 -1.31
C ILE A 200 -13.86 21.22 -0.41
N SER A 201 -13.48 21.42 0.85
CA SER A 201 -14.19 22.33 1.76
C SER A 201 -14.25 23.76 1.22
N SER A 202 -13.19 24.25 0.60
CA SER A 202 -13.20 25.58 -0.03
C SER A 202 -14.20 25.64 -1.18
N ILE A 203 -14.30 24.60 -2.01
CA ILE A 203 -15.26 24.53 -3.11
C ILE A 203 -16.69 24.46 -2.57
N THR A 204 -16.95 23.59 -1.61
CA THR A 204 -18.31 23.39 -1.06
C THR A 204 -18.82 24.59 -0.28
N ASN A 205 -17.92 25.39 0.32
CA ASN A 205 -18.28 26.64 1.00
C ASN A 205 -18.51 27.80 0.02
N ALA A 206 -17.82 27.83 -1.12
CA ALA A 206 -17.88 28.94 -2.07
C ALA A 206 -18.93 28.75 -3.19
N HIS A 207 -19.35 27.51 -3.45
CA HIS A 207 -20.20 27.17 -4.60
C HIS A 207 -21.39 26.30 -4.20
N ASN A 208 -22.49 26.41 -4.94
CA ASN A 208 -23.64 25.52 -4.76
C ASN A 208 -23.31 24.10 -5.25
N CYS A 209 -23.11 23.18 -4.30
CA CYS A 209 -22.78 21.78 -4.59
C CYS A 209 -23.99 20.83 -4.41
N ARG A 210 -25.21 21.34 -4.24
CA ARG A 210 -26.37 20.50 -3.88
C ARG A 210 -26.62 19.36 -4.88
N THR A 211 -26.63 19.68 -6.17
CA THR A 211 -26.87 18.69 -7.24
C THR A 211 -25.76 17.64 -7.31
N LEU A 212 -24.50 18.03 -7.05
CA LEU A 212 -23.37 17.11 -6.94
C LEU A 212 -23.50 16.19 -5.72
N ILE A 213 -23.85 16.74 -4.55
CA ILE A 213 -24.04 15.97 -3.31
C ILE A 213 -25.14 14.93 -3.51
N ASP A 214 -26.28 15.34 -4.07
CA ASP A 214 -27.41 14.44 -4.36
C ASP A 214 -26.99 13.33 -5.35
N HIS A 215 -26.27 13.69 -6.42
CA HIS A 215 -25.75 12.72 -7.40
C HIS A 215 -24.80 11.72 -6.74
N TYR A 216 -23.86 12.21 -5.93
CA TYR A 216 -22.85 11.40 -5.26
C TYR A 216 -23.51 10.40 -4.29
N ALA A 217 -24.41 10.88 -3.42
CA ALA A 217 -25.14 10.06 -2.46
C ALA A 217 -25.97 8.96 -3.13
N THR A 218 -26.66 9.28 -4.22
CA THR A 218 -27.61 8.36 -4.85
C THR A 218 -26.98 7.38 -5.84
N THR A 219 -25.84 7.74 -6.46
CA THR A 219 -25.28 6.95 -7.58
C THR A 219 -23.85 6.46 -7.37
N MET A 220 -23.06 7.08 -6.49
CA MET A 220 -21.61 6.85 -6.44
C MET A 220 -21.17 6.10 -5.18
N VAL A 221 -21.60 6.53 -3.99
CA VAL A 221 -21.07 6.09 -2.68
C VAL A 221 -20.92 4.58 -2.58
N LYS A 222 -22.01 3.84 -2.77
CA LYS A 222 -22.04 2.39 -2.55
C LYS A 222 -21.03 1.64 -3.43
N MET A 223 -21.04 1.93 -4.74
CA MET A 223 -20.14 1.28 -5.69
C MET A 223 -18.69 1.70 -5.48
N ARG A 224 -18.43 2.94 -5.07
CA ARG A 224 -17.09 3.43 -4.78
C ARG A 224 -16.46 2.74 -3.60
N PHE A 225 -17.16 2.68 -2.48
CA PHE A 225 -16.62 2.06 -1.26
C PHE A 225 -16.52 0.54 -1.37
N GLN A 226 -17.36 -0.10 -2.19
CA GLN A 226 -17.12 -1.48 -2.59
C GLN A 226 -15.77 -1.63 -3.32
N ARG A 227 -15.51 -0.79 -4.33
CA ARG A 227 -14.25 -0.81 -5.10
C ARG A 227 -13.03 -0.51 -4.22
N TYR A 228 -13.12 0.45 -3.31
CA TYR A 228 -12.06 0.74 -2.35
C TYR A 228 -11.76 -0.47 -1.46
N ARG A 229 -12.78 -1.11 -0.91
CA ARG A 229 -12.59 -2.32 -0.09
C ARG A 229 -11.93 -3.46 -0.87
N GLU A 230 -12.28 -3.62 -2.15
CA GLU A 230 -11.71 -4.63 -3.03
C GLU A 230 -10.21 -4.38 -3.28
N ILE A 231 -9.81 -3.16 -3.66
CA ILE A 231 -8.39 -2.86 -3.90
C ILE A 231 -7.55 -2.87 -2.63
N TYR A 232 -8.09 -2.47 -1.47
CA TYR A 232 -7.41 -2.66 -0.18
C TYR A 232 -7.23 -4.16 0.12
N THR A 233 -8.26 -4.96 -0.10
CA THR A 233 -8.17 -6.41 0.10
C THR A 233 -7.08 -7.01 -0.79
N ASP A 234 -7.01 -6.56 -2.04
CA ASP A 234 -6.05 -7.02 -3.02
C ASP A 234 -4.60 -6.56 -2.73
N PHE A 235 -4.43 -5.34 -2.19
CA PHE A 235 -3.14 -4.86 -1.72
C PHE A 235 -2.64 -5.67 -0.53
N PHE A 236 -3.47 -5.83 0.50
CA PHE A 236 -3.07 -6.49 1.73
C PHE A 236 -2.93 -8.01 1.60
N SER A 237 -3.54 -8.65 0.60
CA SER A 237 -3.27 -10.06 0.30
C SER A 237 -1.83 -10.29 -0.21
N LYS A 238 -1.19 -9.23 -0.72
CA LYS A 238 0.19 -9.23 -1.24
C LYS A 238 1.12 -8.38 -0.37
N TYR A 239 0.71 -8.10 0.87
CA TYR A 239 1.37 -7.14 1.73
C TYR A 239 2.85 -7.46 1.97
N SER A 240 3.21 -8.74 2.08
CA SER A 240 4.61 -9.17 2.25
C SER A 240 5.54 -8.70 1.13
N GLN A 241 5.02 -8.49 -0.09
CA GLN A 241 5.78 -7.93 -1.19
C GLN A 241 5.89 -6.41 -1.05
N PHE A 242 4.75 -5.73 -0.88
CA PHE A 242 4.68 -4.26 -0.83
C PHE A 242 5.33 -3.65 0.42
N SER A 243 5.34 -4.36 1.55
CA SER A 243 5.86 -3.86 2.82
C SER A 243 7.34 -3.51 2.74
N GLN A 244 8.11 -4.15 1.84
CA GLN A 244 9.54 -3.91 1.62
C GLN A 244 9.88 -2.46 1.19
N VAL A 245 8.92 -1.76 0.60
CA VAL A 245 9.08 -0.37 0.10
C VAL A 245 8.05 0.59 0.69
N LEU A 246 7.19 0.10 1.59
CA LEU A 246 6.05 0.86 2.11
C LEU A 246 6.48 2.17 2.78
N PHE A 247 7.46 2.11 3.68
CA PHE A 247 7.88 3.29 4.41
C PHE A 247 8.63 4.31 3.53
N GLN A 248 9.36 3.83 2.53
CA GLN A 248 9.99 4.65 1.50
C GLN A 248 8.94 5.40 0.68
N ALA A 249 7.92 4.69 0.19
CA ALA A 249 6.80 5.29 -0.55
C ALA A 249 6.03 6.31 0.31
N ALA A 250 5.76 5.99 1.57
CA ALA A 250 5.06 6.88 2.52
C ALA A 250 5.80 8.21 2.79
N LEU A 251 7.10 8.27 2.47
CA LEU A 251 7.94 9.47 2.58
C LEU A 251 8.34 10.06 1.22
N GLY A 252 7.94 9.45 0.10
CA GLY A 252 8.31 9.88 -1.25
C GLY A 252 9.79 9.66 -1.58
N LEU A 253 10.39 8.59 -1.04
CA LEU A 253 11.79 8.23 -1.27
C LEU A 253 11.87 7.01 -2.20
N PRO A 254 11.95 7.19 -3.53
CA PRO A 254 12.08 6.04 -4.43
C PRO A 254 13.36 5.25 -4.14
N PRO A 255 13.32 3.90 -4.21
CA PRO A 255 14.53 3.09 -4.12
C PRO A 255 15.44 3.42 -5.31
N SER A 256 16.75 3.47 -5.07
CA SER A 256 17.74 3.55 -6.14
C SER A 256 17.88 2.22 -6.87
N ASP A 257 18.46 2.25 -8.09
CA ASP A 257 18.56 1.06 -8.95
C ASP A 257 19.41 -0.07 -8.33
N ASP A 258 20.30 0.24 -7.40
CA ASP A 258 21.11 -0.73 -6.66
C ASP A 258 20.36 -1.39 -5.49
N MET A 259 19.13 -0.96 -5.19
CA MET A 259 18.34 -1.50 -4.08
C MET A 259 17.44 -2.65 -4.51
N VAL A 260 17.56 -3.77 -3.81
CA VAL A 260 16.90 -5.04 -4.12
C VAL A 260 15.77 -5.33 -3.14
N ALA A 261 14.58 -5.60 -3.67
CA ALA A 261 13.53 -6.27 -2.92
C ALA A 261 13.87 -7.76 -2.89
N THR A 262 14.17 -8.27 -1.69
CA THR A 262 14.73 -9.62 -1.52
C THR A 262 13.65 -10.69 -1.42
N SER A 263 12.45 -10.32 -0.97
CA SER A 263 11.29 -11.19 -1.09
C SER A 263 10.66 -10.99 -2.46
N VAL A 264 10.60 -12.04 -3.27
CA VAL A 264 10.17 -11.99 -4.68
C VAL A 264 9.05 -12.99 -4.94
N GLN A 265 7.86 -12.46 -5.23
CA GLN A 265 6.74 -13.21 -5.82
C GLN A 265 6.08 -12.32 -6.87
N PHE A 266 6.75 -12.11 -8.01
CA PHE A 266 6.23 -11.18 -9.01
C PHE A 266 4.89 -11.61 -9.58
N ASP A 267 4.68 -12.91 -9.81
CA ASP A 267 3.45 -13.43 -10.41
C ASP A 267 2.18 -13.03 -9.65
N ILE A 268 2.24 -12.95 -8.31
CA ILE A 268 1.08 -12.52 -7.52
C ILE A 268 0.86 -11.01 -7.61
N VAL A 269 1.91 -10.18 -7.71
CA VAL A 269 1.78 -8.71 -7.77
C VAL A 269 1.68 -8.13 -9.18
N LYS A 270 1.95 -8.93 -10.22
CA LYS A 270 2.16 -8.48 -11.60
C LYS A 270 1.02 -7.68 -12.23
N SER A 271 -0.24 -7.90 -11.82
CA SER A 271 -1.38 -7.11 -12.30
C SER A 271 -1.74 -5.91 -11.42
N PHE A 272 -1.20 -5.85 -10.20
CA PHE A 272 -1.70 -4.95 -9.16
C PHE A 272 -1.62 -3.48 -9.59
N TYR A 273 -0.48 -3.03 -10.14
CA TYR A 273 -0.35 -1.64 -10.58
C TYR A 273 -1.44 -1.27 -11.60
N GLY A 274 -1.67 -2.14 -12.60
CA GLY A 274 -2.70 -1.94 -13.61
C GLY A 274 -4.10 -1.85 -13.00
N ASP A 275 -4.43 -2.79 -12.11
CA ASP A 275 -5.72 -2.86 -11.45
C ASP A 275 -5.96 -1.65 -10.52
N ALA A 276 -4.93 -1.24 -9.76
CA ALA A 276 -4.95 -0.03 -8.94
C ALA A 276 -5.14 1.23 -9.80
N PHE A 277 -4.49 1.31 -10.96
CA PHE A 277 -4.67 2.42 -11.90
C PHE A 277 -6.11 2.50 -12.41
N GLU A 278 -6.71 1.36 -12.80
CA GLU A 278 -8.12 1.31 -13.22
C GLU A 278 -9.05 1.81 -12.11
N VAL A 279 -8.80 1.40 -10.86
CA VAL A 279 -9.57 1.86 -9.71
C VAL A 279 -9.40 3.35 -9.49
N PHE A 280 -8.17 3.85 -9.49
CA PHE A 280 -7.87 5.26 -9.24
C PHE A 280 -8.47 6.15 -10.33
N ALA A 281 -8.15 5.89 -11.60
CA ALA A 281 -8.68 6.66 -12.73
C ALA A 281 -10.21 6.54 -12.85
N GLY A 282 -10.79 5.41 -12.43
CA GLY A 282 -12.24 5.20 -12.36
C GLY A 282 -12.92 5.88 -11.17
N SER A 283 -12.16 6.50 -10.27
CA SER A 283 -12.68 7.19 -9.07
C SER A 283 -12.33 8.69 -9.02
N VAL A 284 -11.41 9.19 -9.86
CA VAL A 284 -11.10 10.64 -9.90
C VAL A 284 -12.21 11.50 -10.53
N ASP A 285 -13.25 10.89 -11.09
CA ASP A 285 -14.45 11.57 -11.59
C ASP A 285 -15.12 12.47 -10.55
N PHE A 286 -15.10 12.10 -9.26
CA PHE A 286 -15.59 12.98 -8.17
C PHE A 286 -14.81 14.29 -8.09
N LEU A 287 -13.47 14.23 -8.16
CA LEU A 287 -12.63 15.42 -8.20
C LEU A 287 -12.88 16.25 -9.47
N ALA A 288 -13.18 15.58 -10.59
CA ALA A 288 -13.47 16.24 -11.85
C ALA A 288 -14.80 17.01 -11.79
N MET A 289 -15.84 16.41 -11.20
CA MET A 289 -17.11 17.07 -10.94
C MET A 289 -16.95 18.28 -10.01
N LEU A 290 -16.16 18.16 -8.94
CA LEU A 290 -15.83 19.28 -8.05
C LEU A 290 -15.11 20.40 -8.80
N ASN A 291 -14.20 20.06 -9.73
CA ASN A 291 -13.49 21.05 -10.51
C ASN A 291 -14.41 21.80 -11.50
N ASN A 292 -15.46 21.14 -12.00
CA ASN A 292 -16.51 21.80 -12.79
C ASN A 292 -17.26 22.83 -11.96
N VAL A 293 -17.69 22.45 -10.75
CA VAL A 293 -18.37 23.36 -9.81
C VAL A 293 -17.48 24.55 -9.43
N LYS A 294 -16.20 24.31 -9.11
CA LYS A 294 -15.21 25.35 -8.85
C LYS A 294 -15.07 26.34 -10.02
N SER A 295 -15.23 25.84 -11.25
CA SER A 295 -15.16 26.66 -12.47
C SER A 295 -16.48 27.40 -12.78
N GLY A 296 -17.47 27.37 -11.89
CA GLY A 296 -18.78 28.00 -12.09
C GLY A 296 -19.70 27.25 -13.07
N ARG A 297 -19.42 25.99 -13.38
CA ARG A 297 -20.29 25.12 -14.20
C ARG A 297 -21.10 24.18 -13.30
N GLU A 298 -22.17 23.61 -13.85
CA GLU A 298 -22.81 22.44 -13.24
C GLU A 298 -21.81 21.27 -13.13
N TYR A 299 -22.00 20.41 -12.13
CA TYR A 299 -21.06 19.34 -11.82
C TYR A 299 -20.80 18.38 -13.00
N ASP A 300 -21.81 18.21 -13.86
CA ASP A 300 -21.80 17.31 -15.00
C ASP A 300 -21.39 17.98 -16.33
N GLN A 301 -21.00 19.26 -16.32
CA GLN A 301 -20.62 20.02 -17.52
C GLN A 301 -19.12 20.38 -17.50
N PHE A 302 -18.36 19.78 -18.42
CA PHE A 302 -16.99 20.18 -18.72
C PHE A 302 -16.97 21.26 -19.80
N SER A 303 -15.80 21.84 -20.07
CA SER A 303 -15.67 22.92 -21.07
C SER A 303 -16.11 22.52 -22.48
N THR A 304 -15.98 21.24 -22.85
CA THR A 304 -16.26 20.75 -24.21
C THR A 304 -17.13 19.49 -24.27
N ILE A 305 -17.35 18.81 -23.14
CA ILE A 305 -18.07 17.53 -23.05
C ILE A 305 -18.94 17.49 -21.78
N ASP A 306 -19.91 16.59 -21.75
CA ASP A 306 -20.67 16.27 -20.54
C ASP A 306 -20.01 15.13 -19.73
N LEU A 307 -20.51 14.89 -18.51
CA LEU A 307 -20.07 13.80 -17.65
C LEU A 307 -20.19 12.42 -18.29
N GLY A 308 -21.27 12.17 -19.05
CA GLY A 308 -21.48 10.89 -19.72
C GLY A 308 -20.40 10.58 -20.76
N LYS A 309 -19.91 11.59 -21.49
CA LYS A 309 -18.76 11.50 -22.39
C LYS A 309 -17.45 11.38 -21.63
N TYR A 310 -17.28 12.15 -20.55
CA TYR A 310 -16.08 12.10 -19.71
C TYR A 310 -15.83 10.69 -19.14
N LEU A 311 -16.88 10.04 -18.62
CA LEU A 311 -16.77 8.69 -18.04
C LEU A 311 -16.32 7.63 -19.06
N LYS A 312 -16.52 7.88 -20.36
CA LYS A 312 -16.12 7.01 -21.49
C LYS A 312 -14.72 7.29 -22.03
N LEU A 313 -14.04 8.33 -21.54
CA LEU A 313 -12.65 8.60 -21.93
C LEU A 313 -11.75 7.45 -21.51
N ASP A 314 -10.62 7.30 -22.20
CA ASP A 314 -9.56 6.43 -21.71
C ASP A 314 -9.09 6.92 -20.33
N ASN A 315 -8.66 5.98 -19.49
CA ASN A 315 -8.35 6.29 -18.10
C ASN A 315 -7.20 7.29 -17.93
N ALA A 316 -6.26 7.38 -18.87
CA ALA A 316 -5.20 8.39 -18.81
C ALA A 316 -5.77 9.80 -19.09
N SER A 317 -6.71 9.92 -20.01
CA SER A 317 -7.39 11.19 -20.30
C SER A 317 -8.27 11.71 -19.16
N LYS A 318 -8.68 10.85 -18.21
CA LYS A 318 -9.49 11.26 -17.05
C LYS A 318 -8.77 12.22 -16.09
N PHE A 319 -7.44 12.33 -16.18
CA PHE A 319 -6.67 13.29 -15.37
C PHE A 319 -6.59 14.70 -15.97
N ASN A 320 -6.92 14.87 -17.25
CA ASN A 320 -6.81 16.15 -17.97
C ASN A 320 -7.59 17.32 -17.32
N PRO A 321 -8.80 17.10 -16.74
CA PRO A 321 -9.54 18.18 -16.08
C PRO A 321 -8.81 18.83 -14.90
N PHE A 322 -7.76 18.22 -14.35
CA PHE A 322 -7.04 18.75 -13.18
C PHE A 322 -5.91 19.72 -13.52
N SER A 323 -5.61 19.95 -14.80
CA SER A 323 -4.49 20.81 -15.25
C SER A 323 -4.50 22.20 -14.62
N GLY A 324 -5.68 22.79 -14.38
CA GLY A 324 -5.85 24.09 -13.71
C GLY A 324 -5.98 24.03 -12.18
N ASN A 325 -5.94 22.85 -11.56
CA ASN A 325 -6.08 22.66 -10.11
C ASN A 325 -4.84 21.97 -9.53
N ALA A 326 -3.91 22.77 -9.02
CA ALA A 326 -2.62 22.31 -8.47
C ALA A 326 -2.77 21.31 -7.31
N VAL A 327 -3.88 21.37 -6.57
CA VAL A 327 -4.15 20.45 -5.45
C VAL A 327 -4.58 19.09 -6.00
N PHE A 328 -5.55 19.03 -6.92
CA PHE A 328 -6.03 17.77 -7.50
C PHE A 328 -4.98 17.10 -8.39
N ILE A 329 -4.26 17.83 -9.23
CA ILE A 329 -3.20 17.24 -10.05
C ILE A 329 -2.04 16.74 -9.21
N GLY A 330 -1.77 17.36 -8.06
CA GLY A 330 -0.74 16.96 -7.12
C GLY A 330 -0.98 15.59 -6.51
N LEU A 331 -2.25 15.23 -6.23
CA LEU A 331 -2.61 13.88 -5.80
C LEU A 331 -2.43 12.83 -6.91
N CYS A 332 -2.45 13.23 -8.18
CA CYS A 332 -2.37 12.30 -9.31
C CYS A 332 -0.92 12.06 -9.78
N GLU A 333 0.09 12.19 -8.91
CA GLU A 333 1.51 12.14 -9.29
C GLU A 333 1.92 10.83 -9.99
N GLU A 334 1.48 9.68 -9.48
CA GLU A 334 1.69 8.37 -10.07
C GLU A 334 0.51 7.99 -10.96
N ARG A 335 0.76 8.00 -12.27
CA ARG A 335 -0.24 7.75 -13.31
C ARG A 335 0.40 7.28 -14.62
N ASP A 336 1.42 6.44 -14.52
CA ASP A 336 2.09 5.92 -15.71
C ASP A 336 1.25 4.90 -16.46
N ASN A 337 0.78 5.34 -17.62
CA ASN A 337 -0.06 4.56 -18.51
C ASN A 337 0.70 3.41 -19.21
N GLN A 338 2.03 3.48 -19.32
CA GLN A 338 2.83 2.41 -19.91
C GLN A 338 2.90 1.22 -18.97
N ILE A 339 3.20 1.46 -17.69
CA ILE A 339 3.15 0.39 -16.68
C ILE A 339 1.74 -0.17 -16.56
N ARG A 340 0.72 0.70 -16.52
CA ARG A 340 -0.68 0.27 -16.48
C ARG A 340 -0.98 -0.74 -17.59
N ASN A 341 -0.69 -0.39 -18.84
CA ASN A 341 -0.97 -1.26 -19.99
C ASN A 341 -0.24 -2.60 -19.88
N ALA A 342 1.04 -2.58 -19.52
CA ALA A 342 1.82 -3.80 -19.39
C ALA A 342 1.37 -4.66 -18.19
N SER A 343 1.07 -4.06 -17.05
CA SER A 343 0.66 -4.73 -15.82
C SER A 343 -0.74 -5.31 -15.94
N HIS A 344 -1.71 -4.52 -16.40
CA HIS A 344 -3.12 -4.94 -16.53
C HIS A 344 -3.29 -6.09 -17.53
N HIS A 345 -2.50 -6.10 -18.60
CA HIS A 345 -2.49 -7.20 -19.59
C HIS A 345 -1.46 -8.29 -19.29
N LYS A 346 -0.84 -8.29 -18.10
CA LYS A 346 0.15 -9.29 -17.66
C LYS A 346 1.33 -9.46 -18.65
N GLY A 347 1.69 -8.38 -19.34
CA GLY A 347 2.78 -8.32 -20.32
C GLY A 347 4.17 -8.03 -19.74
N ILE A 348 4.30 -7.84 -18.42
CA ILE A 348 5.59 -7.66 -17.75
C ILE A 348 6.23 -9.03 -17.47
N GLN A 349 7.51 -9.19 -17.75
CA GLN A 349 8.28 -10.39 -17.39
C GLN A 349 9.34 -10.04 -16.34
N ILE A 350 9.64 -10.97 -15.44
CA ILE A 350 10.75 -10.85 -14.50
C ILE A 350 11.87 -11.78 -14.93
N ASP A 351 13.12 -11.35 -14.73
CA ASP A 351 14.27 -12.21 -14.93
C ASP A 351 14.35 -13.34 -13.89
N ALA A 352 15.18 -14.36 -14.16
CA ALA A 352 15.34 -15.50 -13.25
C ALA A 352 15.88 -15.09 -11.87
N GLY A 353 16.64 -13.99 -11.81
CA GLY A 353 17.18 -13.44 -10.57
C GLY A 353 16.14 -12.73 -9.71
N GLY A 354 14.95 -12.43 -10.23
CA GLY A 354 13.92 -11.71 -9.49
C GLY A 354 14.19 -10.22 -9.33
N LEU A 355 15.10 -9.66 -10.12
CA LEU A 355 15.63 -8.30 -9.93
C LEU A 355 15.07 -7.32 -10.95
N THR A 356 15.04 -7.72 -12.22
CA THR A 356 14.73 -6.84 -13.34
C THR A 356 13.44 -7.27 -14.02
N LEU A 357 12.54 -6.29 -14.20
CA LEU A 357 11.31 -6.42 -14.95
C LEU A 357 11.49 -5.85 -16.36
N ARG A 358 10.95 -6.56 -17.35
CA ARG A 358 10.93 -6.15 -18.76
C ARG A 358 9.51 -6.07 -19.27
N TYR A 359 9.21 -5.03 -20.04
CA TYR A 359 7.91 -4.85 -20.68
C TYR A 359 8.04 -4.01 -21.95
N ARG A 360 7.01 -4.05 -22.81
CA ARG A 360 6.97 -3.19 -23.99
C ARG A 360 6.04 -2.01 -23.78
N SER A 361 6.51 -0.83 -24.16
CA SER A 361 5.69 0.38 -24.19
C SER A 361 4.67 0.32 -25.35
N GLY A 362 3.78 1.30 -25.41
CA GLY A 362 2.80 1.45 -26.48
C GLY A 362 1.53 0.61 -26.29
N LYS A 363 0.47 0.99 -27.02
CA LYS A 363 -0.81 0.28 -26.97
C LYS A 363 -0.63 -1.11 -27.57
N GLY A 364 -0.99 -2.14 -26.80
CA GLY A 364 -0.84 -3.54 -27.22
C GLY A 364 0.62 -4.04 -27.28
N GLY A 365 1.57 -3.37 -26.61
CA GLY A 365 2.97 -3.82 -26.56
C GLY A 365 3.76 -3.62 -27.86
N SER A 366 3.35 -2.65 -28.68
CA SER A 366 3.94 -2.34 -29.99
C SER A 366 5.19 -1.45 -29.95
N GLY A 367 5.47 -0.84 -28.80
CA GLY A 367 6.61 0.06 -28.61
C GLY A 367 7.89 -0.65 -28.17
N ASP A 368 8.86 0.17 -27.79
CA ASP A 368 10.19 -0.28 -27.37
C ASP A 368 10.14 -1.06 -26.06
N GLU A 369 11.06 -2.01 -25.94
CA GLU A 369 11.33 -2.70 -24.67
C GLU A 369 11.82 -1.69 -23.63
N GLN A 370 11.31 -1.83 -22.42
CA GLN A 370 11.59 -1.01 -21.26
C GLN A 370 11.98 -1.92 -20.10
N GLU A 371 12.85 -1.43 -19.24
CA GLU A 371 13.30 -2.14 -18.04
C GLU A 371 13.01 -1.31 -16.79
N MET A 372 12.72 -1.99 -15.69
CA MET A 372 12.71 -1.40 -14.35
C MET A 372 13.10 -2.44 -13.31
N THR A 373 13.59 -2.01 -12.15
CA THR A 373 13.81 -2.94 -11.03
C THR A 373 12.48 -3.39 -10.42
N TYR A 374 12.48 -4.59 -9.83
CA TYR A 374 11.32 -5.09 -9.10
C TYR A 374 10.96 -4.18 -7.90
N SER A 375 11.96 -3.65 -7.20
CA SER A 375 11.78 -2.67 -6.12
C SER A 375 11.09 -1.39 -6.60
N SER A 376 11.43 -0.90 -7.79
CA SER A 376 10.76 0.25 -8.40
C SER A 376 9.29 -0.06 -8.72
N TYR A 377 8.99 -1.21 -9.30
CA TYR A 377 7.59 -1.61 -9.56
C TYR A 377 6.75 -1.68 -8.29
N LEU A 378 7.29 -2.28 -7.22
CA LEU A 378 6.62 -2.33 -5.92
C LEU A 378 6.41 -0.91 -5.38
N TYR A 379 7.42 -0.04 -5.45
CA TYR A 379 7.32 1.34 -4.95
C TYR A 379 6.20 2.10 -5.65
N ARG A 380 6.16 2.03 -6.99
CA ARG A 380 5.14 2.69 -7.81
C ARG A 380 3.73 2.14 -7.55
N SER A 381 3.63 0.82 -7.34
CA SER A 381 2.39 0.15 -6.92
C SER A 381 1.87 0.67 -5.57
N VAL A 382 2.77 0.86 -4.61
CA VAL A 382 2.41 1.44 -3.31
C VAL A 382 2.02 2.91 -3.44
N CYS A 383 2.74 3.70 -4.25
CA CYS A 383 2.42 5.10 -4.49
C CYS A 383 1.01 5.29 -5.06
N ILE A 384 0.64 4.54 -6.10
CA ILE A 384 -0.71 4.64 -6.67
C ILE A 384 -1.78 4.17 -5.67
N PHE A 385 -1.50 3.14 -4.88
CA PHE A 385 -2.40 2.71 -3.81
C PHE A 385 -2.60 3.79 -2.75
N PHE A 386 -1.53 4.50 -2.33
CA PHE A 386 -1.67 5.62 -1.39
C PHE A 386 -2.54 6.76 -1.95
N GLN A 387 -2.49 7.04 -3.25
CA GLN A 387 -3.38 8.03 -3.86
C GLN A 387 -4.86 7.60 -3.77
N ILE A 388 -5.14 6.30 -3.94
CA ILE A 388 -6.47 5.73 -3.72
C ILE A 388 -6.87 5.85 -2.25
N CYS A 389 -5.95 5.58 -1.32
CA CYS A 389 -6.20 5.73 0.11
C CYS A 389 -6.57 7.17 0.48
N VAL A 390 -5.85 8.16 -0.05
CA VAL A 390 -6.18 9.58 0.15
C VAL A 390 -7.58 9.88 -0.36
N LEU A 391 -7.92 9.44 -1.57
CA LEU A 391 -9.22 9.67 -2.18
C LEU A 391 -10.36 9.03 -1.35
N ALA A 392 -10.17 7.78 -0.91
CA ALA A 392 -11.13 7.08 -0.06
C ALA A 392 -11.34 7.79 1.29
N ALA A 393 -10.27 8.22 1.96
CA ALA A 393 -10.36 8.96 3.22
C ALA A 393 -11.05 10.32 3.04
N THR A 394 -10.71 11.06 1.99
CA THR A 394 -11.34 12.34 1.68
C THR A 394 -12.83 12.19 1.37
N GLU A 395 -13.22 11.15 0.65
CA GLU A 395 -14.63 10.88 0.35
C GLU A 395 -15.43 10.51 1.61
N LEU A 396 -14.82 9.84 2.59
CA LEU A 396 -15.46 9.61 3.90
C LEU A 396 -15.72 10.92 4.64
N VAL A 397 -14.75 11.84 4.64
CA VAL A 397 -14.94 13.18 5.20
C VAL A 397 -16.06 13.92 4.48
N PHE A 398 -16.12 13.82 3.15
CA PHE A 398 -17.20 14.41 2.36
C PHE A 398 -18.57 13.83 2.74
N CYS A 399 -18.69 12.51 2.85
CA CYS A 399 -19.93 11.86 3.30
C CYS A 399 -20.37 12.38 4.68
N GLY A 400 -19.45 12.37 5.65
CA GLY A 400 -19.72 12.83 7.02
C GLY A 400 -20.13 14.30 7.08
N ALA A 401 -19.43 15.18 6.37
CA ALA A 401 -19.72 16.62 6.34
C ALA A 401 -21.10 16.94 5.73
N HIS A 402 -21.57 16.11 4.80
CA HIS A 402 -22.83 16.31 4.08
C HIS A 402 -23.97 15.39 4.52
N LYS A 403 -23.80 14.65 5.63
CA LYS A 403 -24.80 13.70 6.17
C LYS A 403 -25.28 12.68 5.15
N ILE A 404 -24.37 12.24 4.29
CA ILE A 404 -24.59 11.12 3.38
C ILE A 404 -24.40 9.84 4.19
N ASP A 405 -25.28 8.85 3.99
CA ASP A 405 -25.19 7.56 4.67
C ASP A 405 -23.77 7.00 4.54
N LEU A 406 -23.16 6.69 5.69
CA LEU A 406 -21.79 6.22 5.74
C LEU A 406 -21.71 4.84 5.10
N PRO A 407 -20.69 4.58 4.28
CA PRO A 407 -20.69 3.47 3.34
C PRO A 407 -20.66 2.08 3.99
N PHE A 408 -20.27 1.99 5.26
CA PHE A 408 -20.15 0.72 5.98
C PHE A 408 -21.00 0.66 7.25
N ASP A 409 -21.86 1.64 7.51
CA ASP A 409 -22.69 1.71 8.72
C ASP A 409 -24.18 1.50 8.40
#